data_AF-A0A965KBJ2-F1
#
_entry.id   AF-A0A965KBJ2-F1
#
_cell.length_a   1.000
_cell.length_b   1.000
_cell.length_c   1.000
_cell.angle_alpha   90.00
_cell.angle_beta   90.00
_cell.angle_gamma   90.00
#
_symmetry.space_group_name_H-M   'P 1'
#
loop_
_entity.id
_entity.type
_entity.pdbx_description
1 polymer ?
#
loop_
_entity_poly.entity_id
_entity_poly.type
_entity_poly.pdbx_seq_one_letter_code
_entity_poly.pdbx_strand_id
1 'polypeptide(L)' 'MSNRIHQNGFVTVAAASPALRLGDPAANATLIIQALEKAAQEGVEIVVLPELCLTGYSCGDLFGQ' A
#
# COMPACT_ATOMS: atom_id res chain seq x y z
N MET A 1 7.04 -12.16 -20.86
CA MET A 1 6.77 -10.88 -21.55
C MET A 1 7.65 -9.84 -20.89
N SER A 2 8.79 -9.44 -21.46
CA SER A 2 9.63 -8.40 -20.85
C SER A 2 8.86 -7.08 -20.85
N ASN A 3 8.74 -6.43 -19.68
CA ASN A 3 7.95 -5.22 -19.50
C ASN A 3 8.57 -4.06 -20.31
N ARG A 4 8.01 -3.77 -21.49
CA ARG A 4 8.50 -2.72 -22.40
C ARG A 4 8.55 -1.33 -21.75
N ILE A 5 7.75 -1.10 -20.72
CA ILE A 5 7.68 0.16 -19.98
C ILE A 5 9.00 0.41 -19.23
N HIS A 6 9.49 -0.61 -18.52
CA HIS A 6 10.76 -0.55 -17.79
C HIS A 6 11.98 -0.40 -18.73
N GLN A 7 11.95 -1.04 -19.90
CA GLN A 7 13.03 -0.89 -20.90
C GLN A 7 13.16 0.53 -21.46
N ASN A 8 12.05 1.27 -21.49
CA ASN A 8 11.99 2.65 -21.93
C ASN A 8 12.34 3.65 -20.80
N GLY A 9 12.76 3.16 -19.63
CA GLY A 9 13.11 3.99 -18.47
C GLY A 9 11.90 4.50 -17.67
N PHE A 10 10.70 3.96 -17.90
CA PHE A 10 9.51 4.30 -17.13
C PHE A 10 9.27 3.27 -16.02
N VAL A 11 8.68 3.72 -14.90
CA VAL A 11 8.31 2.87 -13.77
C VAL A 11 6.81 3.01 -13.52
N THR A 12 6.11 1.89 -13.39
CA THR A 12 4.68 1.90 -13.05
C THR A 12 4.50 2.01 -11.54
N VAL A 13 3.75 3.03 -11.09
CA VAL A 13 3.49 3.28 -9.67
C VAL A 13 1.99 3.32 -9.38
N ALA A 14 1.59 2.93 -8.17
CA ALA A 14 0.21 3.03 -7.69
C ALA A 14 0.14 3.60 -6.27
N ALA A 15 -0.98 4.25 -5.96
CA ALA A 15 -1.34 4.63 -4.59
C ALA A 15 -2.52 3.75 -4.15
N ALA A 16 -2.35 2.98 -3.09
CA ALA A 16 -3.39 2.11 -2.55
C ALA A 16 -3.86 2.66 -1.21
N SER A 17 -5.18 2.91 -1.08
CA SER A 17 -5.80 3.40 0.16
C SER A 17 -6.88 2.42 0.64
N PRO A 18 -6.50 1.27 1.23
CA PRO A 18 -7.48 0.32 1.77
C PRO A 18 -8.26 0.93 2.95
N ALA A 19 -9.48 0.43 3.19
CA ALA A 19 -10.30 0.81 4.33
C ALA A 19 -9.77 0.16 5.63
N LEU A 20 -8.79 0.81 6.25
CA LEU A 20 -8.11 0.34 7.46
C LEU A 20 -9.03 0.29 8.68
N ARG A 21 -8.64 -0.53 9.67
CA ARG A 21 -9.24 -0.64 11.00
C ARG A 21 -8.35 0.09 12.01
N LEU A 22 -8.92 1.02 12.77
CA LEU A 22 -8.17 1.77 13.78
C LEU A 22 -7.63 0.84 14.87
N GLY A 23 -6.34 0.96 15.17
CA GLY A 23 -5.69 0.24 16.26
C GLY A 23 -5.49 -1.27 16.04
N ASP A 24 -5.72 -1.80 14.83
CA ASP A 24 -5.56 -3.23 14.51
C ASP A 24 -4.50 -3.48 13.41
N PRO A 25 -3.20 -3.53 13.77
CA PRO A 25 -2.11 -3.80 12.83
C PRO A 25 -2.20 -5.12 12.08
N ALA A 26 -2.73 -6.17 12.70
CA ALA A 26 -2.80 -7.48 12.06
C ALA A 26 -3.85 -7.50 10.95
N ALA A 27 -5.03 -6.93 11.21
CA ALA A 27 -6.05 -6.77 10.18
C ALA A 27 -5.59 -5.85 9.05
N ASN A 28 -4.95 -4.73 9.38
CA ASN A 28 -4.48 -3.77 8.40
C ASN A 28 -3.38 -4.35 7.50
N ALA A 29 -2.44 -5.11 8.07
CA ALA A 29 -1.45 -5.84 7.29
C ALA A 29 -2.09 -6.79 6.27
N THR A 30 -3.15 -7.50 6.66
CA THR A 30 -3.90 -8.39 5.75
C THR A 30 -4.51 -7.62 4.58
N LEU A 31 -5.14 -6.47 4.85
CA LEU A 31 -5.74 -5.61 3.82
C LEU A 31 -4.68 -5.01 2.88
N ILE A 32 -3.52 -4.61 3.44
CA ILE A 32 -2.39 -4.09 2.67
C ILE A 32 -1.82 -5.18 1.76
N ILE A 33 -1.61 -6.39 2.26
CA ILE A 33 -1.09 -7.52 1.46
C ILE A 33 -2.02 -7.78 0.26
N GLN A 34 -3.34 -7.82 0.47
CA GLN A 34 -4.31 -7.99 -0.62
C GLN A 34 -4.20 -6.88 -1.68
N ALA A 35 -4.00 -5.63 -1.25
CA ALA A 35 -3.81 -4.51 -2.17
C ALA A 35 -2.48 -4.62 -2.95
N LEU A 36 -1.40 -5.05 -2.29
CA LEU A 36 -0.09 -5.27 -2.92
C LEU A 36 -0.12 -6.44 -3.92
N GLU A 37 -0.79 -7.54 -3.59
CA GLU A 37 -0.98 -8.69 -4.49
C GLU A 37 -1.75 -8.28 -5.74
N LYS A 38 -2.82 -7.48 -5.59
CA LYS A 38 -3.55 -6.93 -6.74
C LYS A 38 -2.66 -6.02 -7.60
N ALA A 39 -1.91 -5.10 -6.98
CA ALA A 39 -1.01 -4.20 -7.70
C ALA A 39 0.09 -4.97 -8.46
N ALA A 40 0.62 -6.04 -7.85
CA ALA A 40 1.59 -6.91 -8.50
C ALA A 40 0.99 -7.64 -9.71
N GLN A 41 -0.26 -8.10 -9.62
CA GLN A 41 -1.00 -8.70 -10.76
C GLN A 41 -1.23 -7.69 -11.90
N GLU A 42 -1.37 -6.41 -11.57
CA GLU A 42 -1.50 -5.31 -12.54
C GLU A 42 -0.16 -4.84 -13.11
N GLY A 43 0.97 -5.40 -12.66
CA GLY A 43 2.31 -5.03 -13.13
C GLY A 43 2.84 -3.72 -12.56
N VAL A 44 2.31 -3.29 -11.41
CA VAL A 44 2.82 -2.14 -10.65
C VAL A 44 4.14 -2.52 -9.98
N GLU A 45 5.10 -1.59 -10.02
CA GLU A 45 6.46 -1.80 -9.50
C GLU A 45 6.65 -1.12 -8.14
N ILE A 46 5.95 -0.01 -7.89
CA ILE A 46 5.98 0.72 -6.61
C ILE A 46 4.56 1.00 -6.15
N VAL A 47 4.25 0.66 -4.91
CA VAL A 47 2.98 1.02 -4.26
C VAL A 47 3.26 1.91 -3.07
N VAL A 48 2.57 3.05 -3.00
CA VAL A 48 2.54 3.90 -1.81
C VAL A 48 1.26 3.65 -1.02
N LEU A 49 1.37 3.73 0.30
CA LEU A 49 0.29 3.53 1.26
C LEU A 49 0.12 4.81 2.12
N PRO A 50 -1.04 5.00 2.77
CA PRO A 50 -1.26 6.10 3.69
C PRO A 50 -0.27 6.09 4.86
N GLU A 51 -0.06 7.26 5.46
CA GLU A 51 0.68 7.39 6.71
C GLU A 51 0.05 6.52 7.80
N LEU A 52 0.90 5.90 8.63
CA LEU A 52 0.48 4.99 9.69
C LEU A 52 -0.48 3.89 9.22
N CYS A 53 -0.37 3.40 7.98
CA CYS A 53 -1.35 2.44 7.44
C CYS A 53 -1.50 1.13 8.23
N LEU A 54 -0.54 0.77 9.10
CA LEU A 54 -0.70 -0.36 10.00
C LEU A 54 -1.59 -0.03 11.21
N THR A 55 -1.57 1.18 11.74
CA THR A 55 -2.29 1.52 12.96
C THR A 55 -3.51 2.41 12.75
N GLY A 56 -3.51 3.18 11.66
CA GLY A 56 -4.46 4.24 11.36
C GLY A 56 -3.96 5.60 11.88
N TYR A 57 -3.95 6.61 11.01
CA TYR A 57 -3.53 7.97 11.34
C TYR A 57 -4.31 8.56 12.53
N SER A 58 -5.63 8.35 12.57
CA SER A 58 -6.49 8.88 13.65
C SER A 58 -6.22 8.24 15.02
N CYS A 59 -5.37 7.22 15.11
CA CYS A 59 -4.83 6.76 16.38
C CYS A 59 -3.69 7.66 16.90
N GLY A 60 -3.39 8.78 16.24
CA GLY A 60 -2.36 9.75 16.64
C GLY A 60 -2.43 10.17 18.11
N ASP A 61 -3.64 10.34 18.68
CA ASP A 61 -3.82 10.62 20.12
C ASP A 61 -3.31 9.46 21.02
N LEU A 62 -3.42 8.21 20.56
CA LEU A 62 -2.88 7.03 21.25
C LEU A 62 -1.35 6.92 21.09
N PHE A 63 -0.78 7.55 20.06
CA PHE A 63 0.66 7.51 19.76
C PHE A 63 1.42 8.79 20.14
N GLY A 64 0.72 9.83 20.61
CA GLY A 64 1.32 11.12 20.93
C GLY A 64 1.85 11.88 19.71
N GLN A 65 1.19 11.72 18.55
CA GLN A 65 1.53 12.39 17.29
C GLN A 65 0.83 13.74 17.12
#